data_AF-A0AAD9U3X1-F1
#
_entry.id   AF-A0AAD9U3X1-F1
#
_cell.length_a   1.000
_cell.length_b   1.000
_cell.length_c   1.000
_cell.angle_alpha   90.00
_cell.angle_beta   90.00
_cell.angle_gamma   90.00
#
_symmetry.space_group_name_H-M   'P 1'
#
loop_
_entity.id
_entity.type
_entity.pdbx_description
1 polymer ?
#
loop_
_entity_poly.entity_id
_entity_poly.type
_entity_poly.pdbx_seq_one_letter_code
_entity_poly.pdbx_strand_id
1 'polypeptide(L)' 'MAKFAAALLVLCLVFVAAVQVPQVQATDVYGDCLRGCLKECMKHNGYTFCEMKCDTDCFNKEIEAKLLSLTSKLPNKN' A
#
# COMPACT_ATOMS: atom_id res chain seq x y z
N MET A 1 36.03 11.83 -0.62
CA MET A 1 34.93 10.89 -0.29
C MET A 1 33.84 11.53 0.60
N ALA A 2 34.18 12.18 1.72
CA ALA A 2 33.16 12.78 2.62
C ALA A 2 32.25 13.84 1.97
N LYS A 3 32.78 14.63 1.04
CA LYS A 3 32.05 15.69 0.32
C LYS A 3 30.91 15.14 -0.55
N PHE A 4 31.13 13.99 -1.19
CA PHE A 4 30.14 13.32 -2.01
C PHE A 4 29.05 12.65 -1.16
N ALA A 5 29.44 12.05 -0.04
CA ALA A 5 28.49 11.46 0.91
C ALA A 5 27.55 12.53 1.50
N ALA A 6 28.09 13.70 1.88
CA ALA A 6 27.29 14.80 2.39
C ALA A 6 26.30 15.34 1.34
N ALA A 7 26.73 15.49 0.08
CA ALA A 7 25.86 15.93 -1.00
C ALA A 7 24.70 14.94 -1.27
N LEU A 8 24.99 13.63 -1.25
CA LEU A 8 23.99 12.58 -1.45
C LEU A 8 22.95 12.58 -0.33
N LEU A 9 23.39 12.71 0.92
CA LEU A 9 22.50 12.76 2.09
C LEU A 9 21.58 13.99 2.04
N VAL A 10 22.12 15.16 1.70
CA VAL A 10 21.32 16.40 1.56
C VAL A 10 20.28 16.25 0.46
N LEU A 11 20.67 15.67 -0.70
CA LEU A 11 19.73 15.40 -1.80
C LEU A 11 18.59 14.47 -1.36
N CYS A 12 18.91 13.36 -0.67
CA CYS A 12 17.91 12.42 -0.17
C CYS A 12 16.92 13.09 0.79
N LEU A 13 17.40 13.93 1.72
CA LEU A 13 16.53 14.62 2.68
C LEU A 13 15.58 15.61 2.01
N VAL A 14 16.05 16.34 0.98
CA VAL A 14 15.20 17.26 0.19
C VAL A 14 14.11 16.51 -0.57
N PHE A 15 14.44 15.36 -1.16
CA PHE A 15 13.46 14.52 -1.85
C PHE A 15 12.37 14.00 -0.90
N VAL A 16 12.72 13.58 0.31
CA VAL A 16 11.75 13.10 1.31
C VAL A 16 10.81 14.24 1.76
N ALA A 17 11.32 15.46 1.95
CA ALA A 17 10.51 16.60 2.38
C ALA A 17 9.52 17.11 1.32
N ALA A 18 9.83 16.93 0.04
CA ALA A 18 8.97 17.34 -1.07
C ALA A 18 7.80 16.39 -1.32
N VAL A 19 7.87 15.15 -0.83
CA VAL A 19 6.80 14.15 -0.94
C VAL A 19 5.82 14.32 0.22
N GLN A 20 5.07 15.42 0.21
CA GLN A 20 3.87 15.54 1.02
C GLN A 20 2.76 14.77 0.30
N VAL A 21 2.70 13.45 0.55
CA VAL A 21 1.61 12.62 0.03
C VAL A 21 0.32 13.09 0.69
N PRO A 22 -0.71 13.49 -0.06
CA PRO A 22 -2.02 13.74 0.52
C PRO A 22 -2.43 12.48 1.28
N GLN A 23 -2.67 12.62 2.59
CA GLN A 23 -3.31 11.59 3.40
C GLN A 23 -4.76 11.47 2.90
N VAL A 24 -4.94 10.82 1.76
CA VAL A 24 -6.24 10.28 1.39
C VAL A 24 -6.56 9.31 2.52
N GLN A 25 -7.62 9.59 3.26
CA GLN A 25 -8.24 8.60 4.15
C GLN A 25 -8.83 7.50 3.27
N ALA A 26 -7.96 6.71 2.65
CA ALA A 26 -8.34 5.43 2.13
C ALA A 26 -8.67 4.62 3.39
N THR A 27 -9.92 4.19 3.51
CA THR A 27 -10.26 3.04 4.35
C THR A 27 -9.15 2.01 4.21
N ASP A 28 -8.57 1.57 5.33
CA ASP A 28 -7.44 0.64 5.38
C ASP A 28 -7.89 -0.78 5.00
N VAL A 29 -8.45 -0.92 3.79
CA VAL A 29 -9.01 -2.16 3.24
C VAL A 29 -7.93 -3.23 3.17
N TYR A 30 -6.70 -2.83 2.84
CA TYR A 30 -5.56 -3.72 2.79
C TYR A 30 -5.15 -4.20 4.20
N GLY A 31 -4.96 -3.30 5.16
CA GLY A 31 -4.53 -3.67 6.51
C GLY A 31 -5.53 -4.56 7.27
N ASP A 32 -6.83 -4.31 7.09
CA ASP A 32 -7.88 -5.16 7.66
C ASP A 32 -7.96 -6.53 6.97
N CYS A 33 -7.79 -6.57 5.64
CA CYS A 33 -7.71 -7.82 4.89
C CYS A 33 -6.50 -8.67 5.32
N LEU A 34 -5.32 -8.05 5.39
CA LEU A 34 -4.06 -8.75 5.67
C LEU A 34 -4.09 -9.40 7.05
N ARG A 35 -4.58 -8.68 8.07
CA ARG A 35 -4.74 -9.23 9.44
C ARG A 35 -5.65 -10.45 9.47
N GLY A 36 -6.81 -10.37 8.82
CA GLY A 36 -7.76 -11.49 8.76
C GLY A 36 -7.18 -12.69 8.03
N CYS A 37 -6.57 -12.44 6.87
CA CYS A 37 -5.99 -13.49 6.03
C CYS A 37 -4.82 -14.21 6.72
N LEU A 38 -3.87 -13.46 7.31
CA LEU A 38 -2.75 -14.05 8.05
C LEU A 38 -3.24 -14.92 9.21
N LYS A 39 -4.21 -14.43 9.98
CA LYS A 39 -4.78 -15.17 11.12
C LYS A 39 -5.36 -16.52 10.69
N GLU A 40 -6.03 -16.58 9.54
CA GLU A 40 -6.61 -17.83 9.03
C GLU A 40 -5.55 -18.74 8.39
N CYS A 41 -4.71 -18.17 7.52
CA CYS A 41 -3.71 -18.94 6.77
C CYS A 41 -2.68 -19.61 7.71
N MET A 42 -2.26 -18.91 8.77
CA MET A 42 -1.27 -19.41 9.71
C MET A 42 -1.77 -20.54 10.61
N LYS A 43 -3.07 -20.86 10.59
CA LYS A 43 -3.57 -22.08 11.27
C LYS A 43 -3.01 -23.36 10.68
N HIS A 44 -2.62 -23.33 9.40
CA HIS A 44 -2.25 -24.52 8.63
C HIS A 44 -0.94 -24.38 7.84
N ASN A 45 -0.39 -23.16 7.70
CA ASN A 45 0.77 -22.89 6.85
C ASN A 45 1.82 -22.02 7.57
N GLY A 46 3.03 -21.95 7.00
CA GLY A 46 4.12 -21.10 7.51
C GLY A 46 3.93 -19.61 7.17
N TYR A 47 4.56 -18.74 7.97
CA TYR A 47 4.42 -17.29 7.84
C TYR A 47 4.76 -16.78 6.43
N THR A 48 5.90 -17.13 5.86
CA THR A 48 6.33 -16.65 4.53
C THR A 48 5.35 -17.03 3.42
N PHE A 49 4.77 -18.23 3.48
CA PHE A 49 3.75 -18.64 2.52
C PHE A 49 2.48 -17.79 2.68
N CYS A 50 2.06 -17.57 3.92
CA CYS A 50 0.87 -16.77 4.20
C CYS A 50 1.06 -15.30 3.86
N GLU A 51 2.23 -14.73 4.11
CA GLU A 51 2.53 -13.34 3.80
C GLU A 51 2.44 -13.09 2.29
N MET A 52 3.12 -13.88 1.47
CA MET A 52 3.07 -13.75 0.01
C MET A 52 1.65 -13.98 -0.57
N LYS A 53 0.94 -14.99 -0.06
CA LYS A 53 -0.43 -15.28 -0.49
C LYS A 53 -1.38 -14.14 -0.11
N CYS A 54 -1.38 -13.75 1.15
CA CYS A 54 -2.29 -12.75 1.68
C CYS A 54 -1.99 -11.35 1.12
N ASP A 55 -0.74 -11.01 0.86
CA ASP A 55 -0.36 -9.78 0.19
C ASP A 55 -1.01 -9.68 -1.19
N THR A 56 -0.87 -10.73 -2.01
CA THR A 56 -1.47 -10.79 -3.35
C THR A 56 -2.99 -10.73 -3.30
N ASP A 57 -3.62 -11.52 -2.43
CA ASP A 57 -5.08 -11.58 -2.30
C ASP A 57 -5.66 -10.23 -1.84
N CYS A 58 -5.01 -9.57 -0.88
CA CYS A 58 -5.45 -8.29 -0.34
C CYS A 58 -5.16 -7.10 -1.26
N PHE A 59 -4.06 -7.15 -2.02
CA PHE A 59 -3.77 -6.16 -3.05
C PHE A 59 -4.87 -6.11 -4.12
N ASN A 60 -5.28 -7.27 -4.63
CA ASN A 60 -6.37 -7.35 -5.61
C ASN A 60 -7.68 -6.77 -5.05
N LYS A 61 -8.00 -7.08 -3.79
CA LYS A 61 -9.20 -6.56 -3.11
C LYS A 61 -9.15 -5.04 -2.92
N GLU A 62 -7.97 -4.48 -2.67
CA GLU A 62 -7.81 -3.03 -2.60
C GLU A 62 -8.01 -2.37 -3.98
N ILE A 63 -7.48 -2.97 -5.05
CA ILE A 63 -7.68 -2.49 -6.42
C ILE A 63 -9.18 -2.51 -6.78
N GLU A 64 -9.88 -3.61 -6.50
CA GLU A 64 -11.33 -3.71 -6.73
C GLU A 64 -12.09 -2.62 -5.97
N ALA A 65 -11.77 -2.39 -4.70
CA ALA A 65 -12.38 -1.34 -3.90
C ALA A 65 -12.13 0.07 -4.50
N LYS A 66 -10.91 0.34 -4.98
CA LYS A 66 -10.59 1.60 -5.66
C LYS A 66 -11.32 1.74 -6.99
N LEU A 67 -11.39 0.69 -7.80
CA LEU A 67 -12.12 0.68 -9.08
C LEU A 67 -13.62 0.95 -8.87
N LEU A 68 -14.24 0.30 -7.89
CA LEU A 68 -15.64 0.57 -7.51
C LEU A 68 -15.85 2.01 -7.04
N SER A 69 -14.91 2.55 -6.25
CA SER A 69 -14.98 3.95 -5.83
C SER A 69 -14.86 4.94 -7.00
N LEU A 70 -14.08 4.60 -8.04
CA LEU A 70 -13.91 5.41 -9.25
C LEU A 70 -15.11 5.32 -10.18
N THR A 71 -15.69 4.13 -10.38
CA THR A 71 -16.92 3.97 -11.18
C THR A 71 -18.12 4.65 -10.52
N SER A 72 -18.21 4.67 -9.19
CA SER A 72 -19.23 5.45 -8.47
C SER A 72 -19.06 6.98 -8.57
N LYS A 73 -17.85 7.46 -8.92
CA LYS A 73 -17.51 8.88 -9.07
C LYS A 73 -17.50 9.37 -10.52
N LEU A 74 -17.64 8.48 -11.51
CA LEU A 74 -17.74 8.88 -12.91
C LEU A 74 -19.12 9.54 -13.13
N PRO A 75 -19.18 10.84 -13.51
CA PRO A 75 -20.44 11.45 -13.88
C PRO A 75 -21.01 10.70 -15.08
N ASN A 76 -22.25 10.25 -14.94
CA ASN A 76 -23.07 9.74 -16.03
C ASN A 76 -23.08 10.81 -17.14
N LYS A 77 -22.35 10.55 -18.22
CA LYS A 77 -22.31 11.44 -19.39
C LYS A 77 -23.47 11.02 -20.29
N ASN A 78 -24.66 11.52 -19.97
CA ASN A 78 -25.85 11.43 -20.81
C ASN A 78 -25.84 12.57 -21.83
#